data_AF-W0I5V0-F1
#
_entry.id   AF-W0I5V0-F1
#
_cell.length_a   1.000
_cell.length_b   1.000
_cell.length_c   1.000
_cell.angle_alpha   90.00
_cell.angle_beta   90.00
_cell.angle_gamma   90.00
#
_symmetry.space_group_name_H-M   'P 1'
#
loop_
_entity.id
_entity.type
_entity.pdbx_description
1 polymer ?
#
loop_
_entity_poly.entity_id
_entity_poly.type
_entity_poly.pdbx_seq_one_letter_code
_entity_poly.pdbx_strand_id
1 'polypeptide(L)'
;MECVIIRELVEIVIGISVISLFFSKKFPIMYRSLLALTIGVFFLAEPLTDLIVGNYSILFEYIGALVLLWIIERFIAVNTGTSLSPYYLGMSVFAGITLITVTKNPTFLHAGTLLTFALITIRTAVAVDVVQWKHKNAFLASSLFLLVATVAFFMNFLILSDFLYFGGIFIFMLAVIEITGV
;
A
#
# COMPACT_ATOMS: atom_id res chain seq x y z
N MET A 1 -6.38 -14.56 17.36
CA MET A 1 -6.67 -14.78 15.94
C MET A 1 -6.91 -13.41 15.35
N GLU A 2 -5.88 -12.83 14.74
CA GLU A 2 -6.05 -11.67 13.86
C GLU A 2 -7.09 -12.04 12.79
N CYS A 3 -7.83 -11.08 12.25
CA CYS A 3 -8.83 -11.39 11.24
C CYS A 3 -8.12 -11.68 9.90
N VAL A 4 -7.50 -12.86 9.81
CA VAL A 4 -6.70 -13.34 8.67
C VAL A 4 -7.45 -13.12 7.36
N ILE A 5 -8.76 -13.37 7.37
CA ILE A 5 -9.65 -13.20 6.21
C ILE A 5 -9.67 -11.76 5.68
N ILE A 6 -9.69 -10.74 6.55
CA ILE A 6 -9.75 -9.34 6.10
C ILE A 6 -8.40 -8.93 5.49
N ARG A 7 -7.29 -9.36 6.11
CA ARG A 7 -5.93 -9.07 5.65
C ARG A 7 -5.64 -9.72 4.29
N GLU A 8 -5.92 -11.01 4.15
CA GLU A 8 -5.79 -11.73 2.87
C GLU A 8 -6.62 -11.07 1.76
N LEU A 9 -7.83 -10.59 2.09
CA LEU A 9 -8.69 -9.92 1.13
C LEU A 9 -8.11 -8.57 0.68
N VAL A 10 -7.42 -7.84 1.57
CA VAL A 10 -6.70 -6.61 1.22
C VAL A 10 -5.58 -6.91 0.22
N GLU A 11 -4.77 -7.93 0.46
CA GLU A 11 -3.66 -8.33 -0.43
C GLU A 11 -4.19 -8.74 -1.80
N ILE A 12 -5.28 -9.51 -1.87
CA ILE A 12 -5.94 -9.87 -3.13
C ILE A 12 -6.40 -8.61 -3.88
N VAL A 13 -7.04 -7.67 -3.19
CA VAL A 13 -7.51 -6.40 -3.77
C VAL A 13 -6.33 -5.59 -4.32
N ILE A 14 -5.20 -5.54 -3.61
CA ILE A 14 -3.96 -4.91 -4.09
C ILE A 14 -3.44 -5.63 -5.32
N GLY A 15 -3.33 -6.96 -5.28
CA GLY A 15 -2.84 -7.78 -6.39
C GLY A 15 -3.62 -7.56 -7.67
N ILE A 16 -4.94 -7.66 -7.62
CA ILE A 16 -5.83 -7.41 -8.77
C ILE A 16 -5.63 -5.99 -9.32
N SER A 17 -5.58 -5.01 -8.42
CA SER A 17 -5.44 -3.60 -8.81
C SER A 17 -4.11 -3.34 -9.51
N VAL A 18 -3.00 -3.90 -8.99
CA VAL A 18 -1.68 -3.76 -9.60
C VAL A 18 -1.62 -4.45 -10.98
N ILE A 19 -2.25 -5.62 -11.13
CA ILE A 19 -2.36 -6.29 -12.44
C ILE A 19 -3.16 -5.44 -13.43
N SER A 20 -4.23 -4.78 -12.98
CA SER A 20 -5.01 -3.90 -13.86
C SER A 20 -4.16 -2.76 -14.47
N LEU A 21 -3.16 -2.28 -13.73
CA LEU A 21 -2.23 -1.24 -14.21
C LEU A 21 -1.33 -1.72 -15.36
N PHE A 22 -1.10 -3.02 -15.51
CA PHE A 22 -0.39 -3.58 -16.66
C PHE A 22 -1.11 -3.25 -17.98
N PHE A 23 -2.44 -3.15 -17.95
CA PHE A 23 -3.27 -2.87 -19.12
C PHE A 23 -3.56 -1.38 -19.31
N SER A 24 -3.34 -0.55 -18.29
CA SER A 24 -3.73 0.87 -18.32
C SER A 24 -2.64 1.78 -18.88
N LYS A 25 -2.88 2.39 -20.05
CA LYS A 25 -1.99 3.39 -20.65
C LYS A 25 -1.86 4.67 -19.83
N LYS A 26 -2.79 4.92 -18.89
CA LYS A 26 -2.76 6.10 -18.00
C LYS A 26 -1.68 6.00 -16.91
N PHE A 27 -1.08 4.81 -16.74
CA PHE A 27 0.07 4.58 -15.87
C PHE A 27 1.28 4.08 -16.67
N PRO A 28 2.04 4.95 -17.34
CA PRO A 28 3.08 4.53 -18.29
C PRO A 28 4.19 3.65 -17.69
N ILE A 29 4.50 3.83 -16.39
CA ILE A 29 5.51 3.02 -15.69
C ILE A 29 5.07 1.57 -15.50
N MET A 30 3.76 1.36 -15.33
CA MET A 30 3.17 0.04 -15.07
C MET A 30 2.60 -0.58 -16.34
N TYR A 31 2.26 0.22 -17.35
CA TYR A 31 1.74 -0.24 -18.63
C TYR A 31 2.70 -1.20 -19.34
N ARG A 32 2.25 -2.43 -19.59
CA ARG A 32 3.02 -3.54 -20.17
C ARG A 32 4.36 -3.82 -19.46
N SER A 33 4.50 -3.39 -18.22
CA SER A 33 5.71 -3.58 -17.44
C SER A 33 5.68 -4.93 -16.75
N LEU A 34 6.72 -5.75 -16.93
CA LEU A 34 6.87 -7.04 -16.23
C LEU A 34 6.81 -6.84 -14.71
N LEU A 35 7.25 -5.67 -14.23
CA LEU A 35 7.24 -5.27 -12.84
C LEU A 35 5.81 -5.22 -12.25
N ALA A 36 4.83 -4.74 -13.03
CA ALA A 36 3.42 -4.72 -12.60
C ALA A 36 2.87 -6.13 -12.44
N LEU A 37 3.17 -7.04 -13.37
CA LEU A 37 2.76 -8.45 -13.26
C LEU A 37 3.43 -9.13 -12.07
N THR A 38 4.74 -8.94 -11.86
CA THR A 38 5.45 -9.59 -10.74
C THR A 38 4.90 -9.16 -9.39
N ILE A 39 4.58 -7.87 -9.21
CA ILE A 39 4.05 -7.38 -7.95
C ILE A 39 2.61 -7.80 -7.76
N GLY A 40 1.81 -7.72 -8.82
CA GLY A 40 0.43 -8.17 -8.79
C GLY A 40 0.31 -9.65 -8.43
N VAL A 41 1.11 -10.51 -9.08
CA VAL A 41 1.18 -11.94 -8.77
C VAL A 41 1.73 -12.19 -7.38
N PHE A 42 2.72 -11.41 -6.93
CA PHE A 42 3.24 -11.50 -5.56
C PHE A 42 2.12 -11.30 -4.53
N PHE A 43 1.34 -10.22 -4.64
CA PHE A 43 0.22 -9.96 -3.72
C PHE A 43 -0.94 -10.95 -3.86
N LEU A 44 -1.13 -11.60 -5.01
CA LEU A 44 -2.12 -12.67 -5.16
C LEU A 44 -1.66 -14.00 -4.59
N ALA A 45 -0.35 -14.28 -4.64
CA ALA A 45 0.24 -15.51 -4.15
C ALA A 45 0.55 -15.46 -2.66
N GLU A 46 0.79 -14.27 -2.11
CA GLU A 46 1.18 -14.07 -0.72
C GLU A 46 0.13 -14.61 0.30
N PRO A 47 -1.19 -14.39 0.12
CA PRO A 47 -2.22 -15.05 0.92
C PRO A 47 -2.18 -16.58 0.87
N LEU A 48 -1.76 -17.17 -0.26
CA LEU A 48 -1.60 -18.63 -0.38
C LEU A 48 -0.33 -19.11 0.33
N THR A 49 0.71 -18.27 0.38
CA THR A 49 1.93 -18.57 1.13
C THR A 49 1.73 -18.44 2.64
N ASP A 50 0.77 -17.64 3.11
CA ASP A 50 0.40 -17.56 4.52
C ASP A 50 -0.02 -18.92 5.09
N LEU A 51 -0.75 -19.70 4.28
CA LEU A 51 -1.16 -21.07 4.62
C LEU A 51 0.03 -22.04 4.81
N ILE A 52 1.21 -21.71 4.27
CA ILE A 52 2.40 -22.58 4.23
C ILE A 52 3.51 -22.06 5.16
N VAL A 53 3.70 -20.74 5.26
CA VAL A 53 4.89 -20.09 5.83
C VAL A 53 4.57 -19.33 7.14
N GLY A 54 3.31 -19.04 7.46
CA GLY A 54 2.90 -18.41 8.72
C GLY A 54 3.42 -16.97 8.90
N ASN A 55 3.97 -16.64 10.08
CA ASN A 55 4.33 -15.27 10.50
C ASN A 55 5.28 -14.46 9.58
N TYR A 56 5.91 -15.08 8.57
CA TYR A 56 6.73 -14.36 7.59
C TYR A 56 5.90 -13.48 6.63
N SER A 57 4.59 -13.73 6.55
CA SER A 57 3.59 -12.89 5.88
C SER A 57 3.77 -11.39 6.12
N ILE A 58 3.85 -10.99 7.39
CA ILE A 58 3.85 -9.57 7.78
C ILE A 58 5.10 -8.85 7.24
N LEU A 59 6.22 -9.57 7.13
CA LEU A 59 7.43 -9.04 6.51
C LEU A 59 7.25 -8.86 4.99
N PHE A 60 6.63 -9.83 4.32
CA PHE A 60 6.38 -9.76 2.88
C PHE A 60 5.39 -8.66 2.54
N GLU A 61 4.31 -8.51 3.30
CA GLU A 61 3.35 -7.42 3.18
C GLU A 61 4.04 -6.05 3.32
N TYR A 62 4.90 -5.89 4.34
CA TYR A 62 5.65 -4.65 4.56
C TYR A 62 6.62 -4.34 3.42
N ILE A 63 7.37 -5.34 2.94
CA ILE A 63 8.26 -5.19 1.78
C ILE A 63 7.45 -4.83 0.53
N GLY A 64 6.30 -5.48 0.31
CA GLY A 64 5.39 -5.18 -0.78
C GLY A 64 4.91 -3.73 -0.76
N ALA A 65 4.50 -3.23 0.42
CA ALA A 65 4.12 -1.84 0.61
C ALA A 65 5.26 -0.86 0.31
N LEU A 66 6.50 -1.17 0.72
CA LEU A 66 7.67 -0.37 0.39
C LEU A 66 7.94 -0.31 -1.12
N VAL A 67 7.81 -1.44 -1.81
CA VAL A 67 7.98 -1.52 -3.27
C VAL A 67 6.90 -0.68 -3.97
N LEU A 68 5.65 -0.73 -3.51
CA LEU A 68 4.57 0.10 -4.05
C LEU A 68 4.83 1.60 -3.84
N LEU A 69 5.30 1.99 -2.65
CA LEU A 69 5.69 3.38 -2.36
C LEU A 69 6.81 3.83 -3.30
N TRP A 70 7.80 2.98 -3.55
CA TRP A 70 8.88 3.29 -4.49
C TRP A 70 8.37 3.50 -5.92
N ILE A 71 7.42 2.68 -6.38
CA ILE A 71 6.81 2.83 -7.70
C ILE A 71 6.04 4.14 -7.81
N ILE A 72 5.27 4.50 -6.78
CA ILE A 72 4.51 5.75 -6.73
C ILE A 72 5.46 6.95 -6.78
N GLU A 73 6.53 6.96 -5.99
CA GLU A 73 7.53 8.04 -6.05
C GLU A 73 8.22 8.12 -7.41
N ARG A 74 8.58 6.97 -8.00
CA ARG A 74 9.18 6.93 -9.33
C ARG A 74 8.21 7.46 -10.39
N PHE A 75 6.93 7.13 -10.25
CA PHE A 75 5.86 7.62 -11.11
C PHE A 75 5.68 9.13 -11.01
N ILE A 76 5.66 9.68 -9.79
CA ILE A 76 5.59 11.12 -9.58
C ILE A 76 6.81 11.79 -10.22
N ALA A 77 8.02 11.32 -9.91
CA ALA A 77 9.28 11.89 -10.41
C ALA A 77 9.36 11.95 -11.95
N VAL A 78 8.93 10.88 -12.64
CA VAL A 78 8.91 10.84 -14.11
C VAL A 78 7.92 11.85 -14.70
N ASN A 79 6.75 12.03 -14.08
CA ASN A 79 5.73 12.95 -14.59
C ASN A 79 5.97 14.42 -14.20
N THR A 80 6.68 14.70 -13.11
CA THR A 80 7.07 16.06 -12.70
C THR A 80 8.41 16.50 -13.26
N GLY A 81 9.20 15.60 -13.86
CA GLY A 81 10.57 15.88 -14.29
C GLY A 81 11.54 16.14 -13.14
N THR A 82 11.22 15.70 -11.92
CA THR A 82 12.06 15.87 -10.73
C THR A 82 12.86 14.61 -10.41
N SER A 83 13.89 14.72 -9.56
CA SER A 83 14.58 13.55 -9.03
C SER A 83 13.67 12.75 -8.08
N LEU A 84 13.94 11.45 -7.97
CA LEU A 84 13.29 10.58 -6.99
C LEU A 84 13.58 11.09 -5.57
N SER A 85 12.55 11.38 -4.78
CA SER A 85 12.72 11.77 -3.39
C SER A 85 12.86 10.51 -2.51
N PRO A 86 14.02 10.26 -1.88
CA PRO A 86 14.18 9.13 -0.97
C PRO A 86 13.49 9.36 0.38
N TYR A 87 12.94 10.56 0.63
CA TYR A 87 12.46 10.98 1.94
C TYR A 87 11.32 10.10 2.47
N TYR A 88 10.27 9.87 1.67
CA TYR A 88 9.11 9.09 2.11
C TYR A 88 9.43 7.60 2.27
N LEU A 89 10.27 7.06 1.39
CA LEU A 89 10.80 5.70 1.52
C LEU A 89 11.65 5.56 2.77
N GLY A 90 12.59 6.47 2.99
CA GLY A 90 13.45 6.49 4.18
C GLY A 90 12.63 6.63 5.46
N MET A 91 11.59 7.46 5.45
CA MET A 91 10.68 7.63 6.59
C MET A 91 9.91 6.35 6.92
N SER A 92 9.34 5.69 5.91
CA SER A 92 8.65 4.41 6.10
C SER A 92 9.60 3.33 6.62
N VAL A 93 10.77 3.17 5.99
CA VAL A 93 11.81 2.22 6.43
C VAL A 93 12.25 2.50 7.86
N PHE A 94 12.54 3.76 8.19
CA PHE A 94 12.92 4.16 9.54
C PHE A 94 11.81 3.84 10.55
N ALA A 95 10.56 4.20 10.25
CA ALA A 95 9.42 3.91 11.12
C ALA A 95 9.26 2.41 11.37
N GLY A 96 9.25 1.57 10.34
CA GLY A 96 9.13 0.12 10.52
C GLY A 96 10.27 -0.48 11.35
N ILE A 97 11.53 -0.09 11.08
CA ILE A 97 12.69 -0.58 11.85
C ILE A 97 12.64 -0.10 13.30
N THR A 98 12.33 1.17 13.55
CA THR A 98 12.21 1.69 14.92
C THR A 98 11.12 0.96 15.69
N LEU A 99 9.97 0.68 15.06
CA LEU A 99 8.87 -0.01 15.72
C LEU A 99 9.24 -1.45 16.13
N ILE A 100 9.89 -2.20 15.25
CA ILE A 100 10.36 -3.56 15.58
C ILE A 100 11.43 -3.53 16.68
N THR A 101 12.40 -2.63 16.57
CA THR A 101 13.54 -2.58 17.50
C THR A 101 13.11 -2.18 18.91
N VAL A 102 12.20 -1.23 19.04
CA VAL A 102 11.69 -0.76 20.34
C VAL A 102 10.78 -1.81 20.99
N THR A 103 9.87 -2.40 20.22
CA THR A 103 8.87 -3.34 20.76
C THR A 103 9.39 -4.77 20.89
N LYS A 104 10.48 -5.10 20.18
CA LYS A 104 11.03 -6.46 20.02
C LYS A 104 10.00 -7.48 19.55
N ASN A 105 8.93 -7.01 18.89
CA ASN A 105 7.83 -7.83 18.43
C ASN A 105 7.62 -7.63 16.92
N PRO A 106 7.78 -8.69 16.10
CA PRO A 106 7.65 -8.58 14.65
C PRO A 106 6.25 -8.19 14.19
N THR A 107 5.20 -8.34 15.01
CA THR A 107 3.83 -7.91 14.62
C THR A 107 3.74 -6.40 14.37
N PHE A 108 4.65 -5.60 14.93
CA PHE A 108 4.70 -4.16 14.67
C PHE A 108 5.17 -3.79 13.26
N LEU A 109 5.63 -4.76 12.46
CA LEU A 109 5.78 -4.58 11.01
C LEU A 109 4.44 -4.21 10.36
N HIS A 110 3.32 -4.74 10.84
CA HIS A 110 2.00 -4.41 10.32
C HIS A 110 1.68 -2.91 10.48
N ALA A 111 2.01 -2.31 11.63
CA ALA A 111 1.90 -0.86 11.81
C ALA A 111 2.78 -0.09 10.82
N GLY A 112 3.97 -0.61 10.50
CA GLY A 112 4.82 -0.10 9.43
C GLY A 112 4.14 -0.17 8.05
N THR A 113 3.47 -1.27 7.75
CA THR A 113 2.67 -1.45 6.52
C THR A 113 1.55 -0.42 6.42
N LEU A 114 0.75 -0.25 7.48
CA LEU A 114 -0.34 0.72 7.53
C LEU A 114 0.16 2.15 7.30
N LEU A 115 1.25 2.54 7.96
CA LEU A 115 1.90 3.84 7.74
C LEU A 115 2.40 4.00 6.31
N THR A 116 2.96 2.95 5.72
CA THR A 116 3.48 2.98 4.35
C THR A 116 2.35 3.21 3.35
N PHE A 117 1.21 2.52 3.51
CA PHE A 117 0.02 2.78 2.69
C PHE A 117 -0.58 4.16 2.93
N ALA A 118 -0.55 4.66 4.17
CA ALA A 118 -0.97 6.03 4.46
C ALA A 118 -0.10 7.06 3.72
N LEU A 119 1.21 6.81 3.61
CA LEU A 119 2.11 7.65 2.81
C LEU A 119 1.83 7.51 1.31
N ILE A 120 1.64 6.30 0.79
CA ILE A 120 1.28 6.07 -0.62
C ILE A 120 0.05 6.90 -1.00
N THR A 121 -0.99 6.86 -0.18
CA THR A 121 -2.27 7.54 -0.42
C THR A 121 -2.13 9.06 -0.32
N ILE A 122 -1.37 9.59 0.65
CA ILE A 122 -1.04 11.03 0.74
C ILE A 122 -0.27 11.50 -0.49
N ARG A 123 0.76 10.76 -0.87
CA ARG A 123 1.62 11.13 -2.01
C ARG A 123 0.86 11.15 -3.29
N THR A 124 0.01 10.15 -3.47
CA THR A 124 -0.96 10.11 -4.54
C THR A 124 -1.87 11.34 -4.51
N ALA A 125 -2.46 11.68 -3.35
CA ALA A 125 -3.33 12.85 -3.17
C ALA A 125 -2.66 14.21 -3.47
N VAL A 126 -1.39 14.35 -3.13
CA VAL A 126 -0.59 15.55 -3.39
C VAL A 126 -0.23 15.66 -4.87
N ALA A 127 0.08 14.52 -5.52
CA ALA A 127 0.46 14.47 -6.92
C ALA A 127 -0.72 14.44 -7.89
N VAL A 128 -1.97 14.43 -7.39
CA VAL A 128 -3.21 14.30 -8.19
C VAL A 128 -3.22 15.19 -9.44
N ASP A 129 -2.79 16.45 -9.31
CA ASP A 129 -2.78 17.41 -10.41
C ASP A 129 -1.75 17.07 -11.50
N VAL A 130 -0.63 16.47 -11.11
CA VAL A 130 0.41 15.96 -12.03
C VAL A 130 -0.14 14.77 -12.83
N VAL A 131 -1.04 13.99 -12.21
CA VAL A 131 -1.58 12.78 -12.83
C VAL A 131 -2.95 12.95 -13.47
N GLN A 132 -3.53 14.15 -13.42
CA GLN A 132 -4.92 14.43 -13.83
C GLN A 132 -5.95 13.50 -13.17
N TRP A 133 -5.62 12.98 -11.99
CA TRP A 133 -6.56 12.19 -11.21
C TRP A 133 -7.57 13.18 -10.64
N LYS A 134 -8.87 12.88 -10.60
CA LYS A 134 -9.87 13.84 -10.09
C LYS A 134 -10.24 13.58 -8.63
N HIS A 135 -9.68 12.54 -8.03
CA HIS A 135 -10.15 11.96 -6.77
C HIS A 135 -9.24 12.27 -5.57
N LYS A 136 -8.73 13.50 -5.47
CA LYS A 136 -7.90 13.95 -4.33
C LYS A 136 -8.52 13.62 -2.97
N ASN A 137 -9.80 13.89 -2.83
CA ASN A 137 -10.51 13.65 -1.57
C ASN A 137 -10.61 12.16 -1.22
N ALA A 138 -10.72 11.27 -2.22
CA ALA A 138 -10.75 9.83 -1.98
C ALA A 138 -9.38 9.34 -1.47
N PHE A 139 -8.29 9.82 -2.06
CA PHE A 139 -6.93 9.49 -1.61
C PHE A 139 -6.64 10.03 -0.21
N LEU A 140 -7.09 11.24 0.13
CA LEU A 140 -6.97 11.77 1.50
C LEU A 140 -7.83 10.99 2.50
N ALA A 141 -9.06 10.61 2.14
CA ALA A 141 -9.92 9.80 2.99
C ALA A 141 -9.30 8.42 3.26
N SER A 142 -8.75 7.78 2.23
CA SER A 142 -8.01 6.52 2.36
C SER A 142 -6.82 6.66 3.32
N SER A 143 -6.02 7.72 3.18
CA SER A 143 -4.92 7.99 4.10
C SER A 143 -5.39 8.14 5.54
N LEU A 144 -6.46 8.89 5.76
CA LEU A 144 -7.01 9.10 7.10
C LEU A 144 -7.46 7.79 7.72
N PHE A 145 -8.11 6.92 6.96
CA PHE A 145 -8.47 5.57 7.42
C PHE A 145 -7.24 4.77 7.84
N LEU A 146 -6.16 4.80 7.05
CA LEU A 146 -4.91 4.05 7.33
C LEU A 146 -4.13 4.62 8.53
N LEU A 147 -4.13 5.94 8.71
CA LEU A 147 -3.55 6.58 9.90
C LEU A 147 -4.34 6.22 11.15
N VAL A 148 -5.67 6.26 11.09
CA VAL A 148 -6.52 5.87 12.23
C VAL A 148 -6.39 4.36 12.50
N ALA A 149 -6.26 3.52 11.47
CA ALA A 149 -5.96 2.09 11.61
C ALA A 149 -4.64 1.89 12.38
N THR A 150 -3.61 2.63 12.02
CA THR A 150 -2.30 2.59 12.70
C THR A 150 -2.44 2.94 14.19
N VAL A 151 -3.19 4.00 14.51
CA VAL A 151 -3.44 4.39 15.92
C VAL A 151 -4.25 3.31 16.65
N ALA A 152 -5.28 2.76 16.01
CA ALA A 152 -6.10 1.68 16.57
C ALA A 152 -5.25 0.42 16.87
N PHE A 153 -4.30 0.08 16.00
CA PHE A 153 -3.33 -0.99 16.23
C PHE A 153 -2.49 -0.74 17.48
N PHE A 154 -1.92 0.46 17.64
CA PHE A 154 -1.15 0.82 18.83
C PHE A 154 -1.97 0.78 20.13
N MET A 155 -3.27 1.09 20.05
CA MET A 155 -4.20 0.99 21.18
C MET A 155 -4.74 -0.42 21.42
N ASN A 156 -4.27 -1.42 20.66
CA ASN A 156 -4.70 -2.82 20.72
C ASN A 156 -6.19 -3.03 20.33
N PHE A 157 -6.77 -2.13 19.51
CA PHE A 157 -8.09 -2.29 18.90
C PHE A 157 -7.99 -2.99 17.54
N LEU A 158 -7.60 -4.27 17.55
CA LEU A 158 -7.21 -5.03 16.35
C LEU A 158 -8.33 -5.10 15.28
N ILE A 159 -9.57 -5.41 15.68
CA ILE A 159 -10.70 -5.51 14.73
C ILE A 159 -10.97 -4.17 14.03
N LEU A 160 -10.86 -3.06 14.77
CA LEU A 160 -11.04 -1.72 14.21
C LEU A 160 -9.89 -1.37 13.26
N SER A 161 -8.66 -1.74 13.62
CA SER A 161 -7.49 -1.59 12.75
C SER A 161 -7.69 -2.33 11.42
N ASP A 162 -8.06 -3.61 11.46
CA ASP A 162 -8.28 -4.43 10.26
C ASP A 162 -9.40 -3.86 9.38
N PHE A 163 -10.52 -3.44 9.98
CA PHE A 163 -11.63 -2.84 9.27
C PHE A 163 -11.24 -1.52 8.57
N LEU A 164 -10.51 -0.66 9.27
CA LEU A 164 -10.04 0.61 8.72
C LEU A 164 -8.94 0.42 7.68
N TYR A 165 -8.08 -0.59 7.85
CA TYR A 165 -7.08 -0.97 6.85
C TYR A 165 -7.76 -1.38 5.55
N PHE A 166 -8.71 -2.31 5.63
CA PHE A 166 -9.49 -2.74 4.47
C PHE A 166 -10.24 -1.58 3.82
N GLY A 167 -10.96 -0.77 4.61
CA GLY A 167 -11.68 0.39 4.09
C GLY A 167 -10.76 1.41 3.41
N GLY A 168 -9.59 1.68 4.00
CA GLY A 168 -8.58 2.57 3.46
C GLY A 168 -8.06 2.09 2.10
N ILE A 169 -7.65 0.82 2.00
CA ILE A 169 -7.17 0.26 0.73
C ILE A 169 -8.29 0.19 -0.31
N PHE A 170 -9.50 -0.21 0.10
CA PHE A 170 -10.64 -0.31 -0.82
C PHE A 170 -10.98 1.06 -1.45
N ILE A 171 -11.03 2.13 -0.65
CA ILE A 171 -11.25 3.49 -1.16
C ILE A 171 -10.13 3.90 -2.13
N PHE A 172 -8.87 3.63 -1.79
CA PHE A 172 -7.74 3.92 -2.68
C PHE A 172 -7.88 3.20 -4.01
N MET A 173 -8.18 1.90 -3.98
CA MET A 173 -8.27 1.09 -5.20
C MET A 173 -9.48 1.47 -6.05
N LEU A 174 -10.64 1.77 -5.45
CA LEU A 174 -11.78 2.29 -6.21
C LEU A 174 -11.43 3.56 -6.98
N ALA A 175 -10.73 4.50 -6.33
CA ALA A 175 -10.28 5.72 -6.99
C ALA A 175 -9.30 5.40 -8.14
N VAL A 176 -8.34 4.49 -7.93
CA VAL A 176 -7.39 4.07 -8.97
C VAL A 176 -8.10 3.38 -10.15
N ILE A 177 -9.05 2.48 -9.90
CA ILE A 177 -9.78 1.74 -10.93
C ILE A 177 -10.64 2.69 -11.77
N GLU A 178 -11.37 3.61 -11.13
CA GLU A 178 -12.16 4.62 -11.84
C GLU A 178 -11.27 5.44 -12.79
N ILE A 179 -10.06 5.76 -12.37
CA ILE A 179 -9.09 6.46 -13.20
C ILE A 179 -8.59 5.57 -14.35
N THR A 180 -8.24 4.31 -14.09
CA THR A 180 -7.63 3.43 -15.11
C THR A 180 -8.60 3.10 -16.24
N GLY A 181 -9.91 3.23 -16.01
CA GLY A 181 -10.96 3.15 -17.03
C GLY A 181 -10.98 1.83 -17.79
N VAL A 182 -10.58 0.75 -17.10
CA VAL A 182 -10.93 -0.62 -17.49
C VAL A 182 -12.42 -0.82 -17.25
#